data_AF-A0A2E2AYT3-F1
#
_entry.id   AF-A0A2E2AYT3-F1
#
_cell.length_a   1.000
_cell.length_b   1.000
_cell.length_c   1.000
_cell.angle_alpha   90.00
_cell.angle_beta   90.00
_cell.angle_gamma   90.00
#
_symmetry.space_group_name_H-M   'P 1'
#
loop_
_entity.id
_entity.type
_entity.pdbx_description
1 polymer ?
#
loop_
_entity_poly.entity_id
_entity_poly.type
_entity_poly.pdbx_seq_one_letter_code
_entity_poly.pdbx_strand_id
1 'polypeptide(L)'
;MTRVKLLRARLAGADVRADFPCKIDSTAVLYNGGPITMGKYADIRAHAILMPAGGFIEIGEGTSVGIQNVLHGGGGIRIGDHVLMGPQVRIISENHKFDDVEELICHQGLDKQMVSIASDVWMGCNVTILAGVTVGRGAVIAAGAVVTKSVPEFAVVGGIPAKVIKYRKQPQVQITTTDVDQLMPKTSKANASS
;
A
#
# COMPACT_ATOMS: atom_id res chain seq x y z
N MET A 1 0.23 35.22 6.02
CA MET A 1 -0.63 34.27 6.77
C MET A 1 -1.60 33.63 5.78
N THR A 2 -1.28 32.43 5.32
CA THR A 2 -1.94 31.77 4.18
C THR A 2 -3.32 31.27 4.59
N ARG A 3 -4.35 31.76 3.90
CA ARG A 3 -5.76 31.43 4.12
C ARG A 3 -6.01 29.94 3.95
N VAL A 4 -6.29 29.23 5.04
CA VAL A 4 -6.86 27.89 5.04
C VAL A 4 -8.28 27.98 4.47
N LYS A 5 -8.45 27.68 3.17
CA LYS A 5 -9.77 27.40 2.59
C LYS A 5 -10.14 25.97 2.97
N LEU A 6 -10.60 25.78 4.20
CA LEU A 6 -11.20 24.54 4.66
C LEU A 6 -12.51 24.34 3.88
N LEU A 7 -12.51 23.51 2.84
CA LEU A 7 -13.75 23.03 2.25
C LEU A 7 -14.38 22.04 3.24
N ARG A 8 -15.20 22.54 4.16
CA ARG A 8 -16.15 21.70 4.91
C ARG A 8 -17.25 21.25 3.93
N ALA A 9 -16.91 20.32 3.04
CA ALA A 9 -17.94 19.55 2.35
C ALA A 9 -18.63 18.71 3.45
N ARG A 10 -19.94 18.88 3.61
CA ARG A 10 -20.77 18.08 4.52
C ARG A 10 -20.91 16.67 3.90
N LEU A 11 -19.82 15.91 3.94
CA LEU A 11 -19.75 14.52 3.48
C LEU A 11 -20.15 13.63 4.65
N ALA A 12 -21.43 13.31 4.78
CA ALA A 12 -21.98 12.32 5.75
C ALA A 12 -21.46 12.40 7.22
N GLY A 13 -20.99 13.56 7.69
CA GLY A 13 -20.43 13.72 9.04
C GLY A 13 -18.99 13.22 9.24
N ALA A 14 -18.25 12.87 8.18
CA ALA A 14 -16.87 12.42 8.26
C ALA A 14 -15.88 13.53 8.67
N ASP A 15 -14.91 13.21 9.55
CA ASP A 15 -13.78 14.08 9.89
C ASP A 15 -12.74 14.02 8.76
N VAL A 16 -12.95 14.85 7.73
CA VAL A 16 -12.05 14.95 6.56
C VAL A 16 -11.15 16.17 6.70
N ARG A 17 -9.83 15.96 6.62
CA ARG A 17 -8.80 17.00 6.62
C ARG A 17 -7.96 16.88 5.36
N ALA A 18 -7.91 17.94 4.56
CA ALA A 18 -7.18 17.91 3.30
C ALA A 18 -6.30 19.14 3.12
N ASP A 19 -5.06 18.92 2.69
CA ASP A 19 -4.14 19.96 2.31
C ASP A 19 -4.37 20.35 0.85
N PHE A 20 -4.58 21.65 0.61
CA PHE A 20 -4.88 22.15 -0.73
C PHE A 20 -3.61 22.46 -1.55
N PRO A 21 -3.66 22.26 -2.88
CA PRO A 21 -4.84 21.85 -3.68
C PRO A 21 -5.10 20.34 -3.64
N CYS A 22 -6.35 19.89 -3.51
CA CYS A 22 -6.73 18.47 -3.63
C CYS A 22 -8.06 18.36 -4.40
N LYS A 23 -8.44 17.15 -4.83
CA LYS A 23 -9.70 16.91 -5.54
C LYS A 23 -10.46 15.74 -4.94
N ILE A 24 -11.77 15.91 -4.80
CA ILE A 24 -12.70 14.83 -4.44
C ILE A 24 -13.82 14.88 -5.46
N ASP A 25 -13.98 13.81 -6.22
CA ASP A 25 -15.09 13.66 -7.16
C ASP A 25 -16.43 13.68 -6.40
N SER A 26 -17.44 14.34 -6.98
CA SER A 26 -18.76 14.49 -6.34
C SER A 26 -19.50 13.18 -6.12
N THR A 27 -19.07 12.10 -6.79
CA THR A 27 -19.67 10.77 -6.66
C THR A 27 -18.93 9.86 -5.66
N ALA A 28 -17.81 10.33 -5.08
CA ALA A 28 -17.11 9.59 -4.03
C ALA A 28 -17.89 9.63 -2.71
N VAL A 29 -17.83 8.54 -1.95
CA VAL A 29 -18.51 8.39 -0.67
C VAL A 29 -17.48 8.24 0.44
N LEU A 30 -17.45 9.20 1.35
CA LEU A 30 -16.57 9.20 2.52
C LEU A 30 -17.46 9.02 3.76
N TYR A 31 -17.32 7.89 4.44
CA TYR A 31 -18.10 7.57 5.64
C TYR A 31 -17.50 8.21 6.90
N ASN A 32 -18.37 8.51 7.86
CA ASN A 32 -17.96 8.81 9.23
C ASN A 32 -17.47 7.53 9.94
N GLY A 33 -16.80 7.70 11.08
CA GLY A 33 -16.25 6.59 11.88
C GLY A 33 -14.73 6.63 12.02
N GLY A 34 -14.08 7.75 11.73
CA GLY A 34 -12.64 7.93 11.90
C GLY A 34 -12.11 9.09 11.05
N PRO A 35 -10.90 9.59 11.33
CA PRO A 35 -10.30 10.64 10.54
C PRO A 35 -9.92 10.13 9.14
N ILE A 36 -10.20 10.95 8.13
CA ILE A 36 -9.71 10.80 6.76
C ILE A 36 -8.81 12.00 6.47
N THR A 37 -7.53 11.75 6.21
CA THR A 37 -6.57 12.81 5.89
C THR A 37 -6.02 12.67 4.48
N MET A 38 -5.79 13.81 3.82
CA MET A 38 -5.28 13.87 2.46
C MET A 38 -4.21 14.95 2.31
N GLY A 39 -3.07 14.58 1.73
CA GLY A 39 -2.01 15.51 1.35
C GLY A 39 -2.36 16.36 0.13
N LYS A 40 -1.47 17.30 -0.20
CA LYS A 40 -1.58 18.14 -1.39
C LYS A 40 -1.62 17.28 -2.64
N TYR A 41 -2.28 17.76 -3.68
CA TYR A 41 -2.44 17.12 -4.99
C TYR A 41 -3.07 15.73 -4.99
N ALA A 42 -3.50 15.20 -3.83
CA ALA A 42 -4.23 13.96 -3.76
C ALA A 42 -5.60 14.10 -4.45
N ASP A 43 -6.02 13.04 -5.14
CA ASP A 43 -7.33 12.98 -5.79
C ASP A 43 -8.11 11.71 -5.43
N ILE A 44 -9.36 11.90 -5.02
CA ILE A 44 -10.35 10.83 -4.86
C ILE A 44 -11.25 10.84 -6.08
N ARG A 45 -11.24 9.74 -6.84
CA ARG A 45 -11.93 9.64 -8.13
C ARG A 45 -13.35 9.08 -7.99
N ALA A 46 -14.07 9.09 -9.10
CA ALA A 46 -15.49 8.77 -9.16
C ALA A 46 -15.81 7.42 -8.49
N HIS A 47 -16.89 7.42 -7.69
CA HIS A 47 -17.41 6.26 -6.99
C HIS A 47 -16.44 5.56 -6.02
N ALA A 48 -15.33 6.18 -5.65
CA ALA A 48 -14.48 5.67 -4.59
C ALA A 48 -15.22 5.69 -3.24
N ILE A 49 -15.01 4.67 -2.42
CA ILE A 49 -15.61 4.52 -1.09
C ILE A 49 -14.50 4.46 -0.05
N LEU A 50 -14.53 5.38 0.90
CA LEU A 50 -13.59 5.43 2.02
C LEU A 50 -14.38 5.24 3.32
N MET A 51 -14.08 4.17 4.04
CA MET A 51 -14.78 3.77 5.25
C MET A 51 -13.79 3.49 6.39
N PRO A 52 -13.54 4.46 7.29
CA PRO A 52 -12.63 4.27 8.41
C PRO A 52 -13.09 3.23 9.46
N ALA A 53 -14.39 2.99 9.63
CA ALA A 53 -14.94 1.91 10.47
C ALA A 53 -14.33 1.77 11.89
N GLY A 54 -14.11 2.90 12.58
CA GLY A 54 -13.50 3.00 13.90
C GLY A 54 -11.99 3.20 13.89
N GLY A 55 -11.33 3.04 12.74
CA GLY A 55 -9.91 3.32 12.52
C GLY A 55 -9.68 4.67 11.85
N PHE A 56 -8.82 4.70 10.82
CA PHE A 56 -8.43 5.92 10.10
C PHE A 56 -7.99 5.61 8.66
N ILE A 57 -8.02 6.63 7.80
CA ILE A 57 -7.46 6.56 6.44
C ILE A 57 -6.57 7.79 6.21
N GLU A 58 -5.28 7.56 5.99
CA GLU A 58 -4.28 8.59 5.70
C GLU A 58 -3.79 8.44 4.25
N ILE A 59 -3.87 9.51 3.47
CA ILE A 59 -3.49 9.54 2.04
C ILE A 59 -2.43 10.62 1.82
N GLY A 60 -1.27 10.22 1.31
CA GLY A 60 -0.14 11.11 1.04
C GLY A 60 -0.33 12.07 -0.12
N GLU A 61 0.68 12.91 -0.34
CA GLU A 61 0.73 13.91 -1.41
C GLU A 61 0.75 13.27 -2.80
N GLY A 62 -0.02 13.82 -3.74
CA GLY A 62 -0.04 13.39 -5.13
C GLY A 62 -0.53 11.94 -5.35
N THR A 63 -1.16 11.34 -4.35
CA THR A 63 -1.71 9.98 -4.42
C THR A 63 -3.12 9.98 -4.99
N SER A 64 -3.38 9.02 -5.88
CA SER A 64 -4.67 8.89 -6.55
C SER A 64 -5.45 7.68 -6.08
N VAL A 65 -6.58 7.91 -5.42
CA VAL A 65 -7.59 6.88 -5.14
C VAL A 65 -8.48 6.75 -6.36
N GLY A 66 -8.19 5.73 -7.17
CA GLY A 66 -8.83 5.43 -8.44
C GLY A 66 -10.35 5.19 -8.40
N ILE A 67 -10.93 5.09 -9.60
CA ILE A 67 -12.37 4.94 -9.81
C ILE A 67 -12.86 3.64 -9.14
N GLN A 68 -13.94 3.73 -8.36
CA GLN A 68 -14.54 2.59 -7.65
C GLN A 68 -13.58 1.87 -6.69
N ASN A 69 -12.54 2.54 -6.21
CA ASN A 69 -11.69 1.97 -5.17
C ASN A 69 -12.43 1.92 -3.83
N VAL A 70 -12.14 0.91 -3.02
CA VAL A 70 -12.73 0.73 -1.69
C VAL A 70 -11.61 0.66 -0.66
N LEU A 71 -11.59 1.61 0.26
CA LEU A 71 -10.66 1.64 1.40
C LEU A 71 -11.44 1.35 2.68
N HIS A 72 -11.31 0.15 3.22
CA HIS A 72 -11.93 -0.27 4.47
C HIS A 72 -10.90 -0.23 5.61
N GLY A 73 -10.91 0.91 6.32
CA GLY A 73 -9.90 1.35 7.28
C GLY A 73 -10.13 0.95 8.73
N GLY A 74 -10.93 -0.07 9.01
CA GLY A 74 -11.32 -0.45 10.38
C GLY A 74 -10.15 -0.80 11.32
N GLY A 75 -9.02 -1.29 10.78
CA GLY A 75 -7.74 -1.44 11.48
C GLY A 75 -6.69 -0.36 11.16
N GLY A 76 -7.05 0.62 10.34
CA GLY A 76 -6.20 1.71 9.86
C GLY A 76 -5.60 1.46 8.48
N ILE A 77 -5.57 2.49 7.64
CA ILE A 77 -4.89 2.49 6.33
C ILE A 77 -3.97 3.69 6.24
N ARG A 78 -2.70 3.46 5.93
CA ARG A 78 -1.73 4.50 5.55
C ARG A 78 -1.26 4.30 4.13
N ILE A 79 -1.38 5.36 3.32
CA ILE A 79 -0.90 5.39 1.95
C ILE A 79 0.06 6.56 1.82
N GLY A 80 1.30 6.28 1.42
CA GLY A 80 2.33 7.29 1.19
C GLY A 80 2.06 8.15 -0.04
N ASP A 81 3.07 8.93 -0.41
CA ASP A 81 3.00 9.90 -1.50
C ASP A 81 3.14 9.24 -2.88
N HIS A 82 2.56 9.87 -3.90
CA HIS A 82 2.70 9.50 -5.30
C HIS A 82 2.33 8.02 -5.58
N VAL A 83 1.33 7.50 -4.86
CA VAL A 83 0.80 6.17 -5.09
C VAL A 83 -0.27 6.24 -6.19
N LEU A 84 -0.15 5.34 -7.17
CA LEU A 84 -1.10 5.20 -8.26
C LEU A 84 -1.92 3.93 -8.08
N MET A 85 -3.25 4.09 -8.05
CA MET A 85 -4.19 2.98 -8.01
C MET A 85 -5.02 2.94 -9.28
N GLY A 86 -5.02 1.79 -9.96
CA GLY A 86 -6.00 1.50 -10.99
C GLY A 86 -7.42 1.44 -10.42
N PRO A 87 -8.45 1.36 -11.27
CA PRO A 87 -9.83 1.18 -10.83
C PRO A 87 -10.05 -0.11 -10.02
N GLN A 88 -11.04 -0.06 -9.13
CA GLN A 88 -11.54 -1.21 -8.36
C GLN A 88 -10.49 -1.87 -7.45
N VAL A 89 -9.49 -1.11 -6.99
CA VAL A 89 -8.58 -1.55 -5.92
C VAL A 89 -9.31 -1.58 -4.59
N ARG A 90 -9.12 -2.65 -3.83
CA ARG A 90 -9.67 -2.85 -2.48
C ARG A 90 -8.53 -2.93 -1.47
N ILE A 91 -8.56 -2.09 -0.44
CA ILE A 91 -7.64 -2.18 0.69
C ILE A 91 -8.48 -2.42 1.93
N ILE A 92 -8.27 -3.56 2.59
CA ILE A 92 -9.10 -4.03 3.70
C ILE A 92 -8.19 -4.27 4.90
N SER A 93 -8.42 -3.53 5.99
CA SER A 93 -7.58 -3.56 7.21
C SER A 93 -8.20 -4.33 8.38
N GLU A 94 -9.24 -5.12 8.11
CA GLU A 94 -9.89 -5.96 9.11
C GLU A 94 -10.51 -7.22 8.51
N ASN A 95 -10.68 -8.25 9.34
CA ASN A 95 -11.38 -9.49 9.04
C ASN A 95 -12.33 -9.85 10.18
N HIS A 96 -13.34 -10.67 9.91
CA HIS A 96 -14.07 -11.34 10.98
C HIS A 96 -13.19 -12.40 11.64
N LYS A 97 -13.31 -12.56 12.96
CA LYS A 97 -12.79 -13.74 13.65
C LYS A 97 -13.68 -14.94 13.33
N PHE A 98 -13.06 -16.10 13.13
CA PHE A 98 -13.76 -17.33 12.75
C PHE A 98 -13.13 -18.58 13.37
N ASP A 99 -12.22 -18.42 14.33
CA ASP A 99 -11.45 -19.53 14.91
C ASP A 99 -12.29 -20.37 15.88
N ASP A 100 -13.34 -19.80 16.49
CA ASP A 100 -14.27 -20.53 17.35
C ASP A 100 -15.35 -21.19 16.50
N VAL A 101 -15.40 -22.52 16.50
CA VAL A 101 -16.36 -23.29 15.70
C VAL A 101 -17.71 -23.48 16.41
N GLU A 102 -17.82 -23.11 17.69
CA GLU A 102 -19.04 -23.26 18.49
C GLU A 102 -19.88 -21.96 18.56
N GLU A 103 -19.30 -20.82 18.16
CA GLU A 103 -19.96 -19.51 18.15
C GLU A 103 -20.17 -19.00 16.71
N LEU A 104 -21.28 -18.29 16.44
CA LEU A 104 -21.51 -17.71 15.11
C LEU A 104 -20.44 -16.65 14.78
N ILE A 105 -19.91 -16.64 13.55
CA ILE A 105 -18.89 -15.67 13.08
C ILE A 105 -19.30 -14.21 13.39
N CYS A 106 -20.58 -13.87 13.26
CA CYS A 106 -21.07 -12.52 13.54
C CYS A 106 -20.96 -12.08 15.00
N HIS A 107 -20.76 -13.01 15.94
CA HIS A 107 -20.60 -12.75 17.37
C HIS A 107 -19.14 -12.84 17.84
N GLN A 108 -18.24 -13.40 17.03
CA GLN A 108 -16.83 -13.56 17.39
C GLN A 108 -16.02 -12.26 17.31
N GLY A 109 -16.55 -11.23 16.67
CA GLY A 109 -15.91 -9.92 16.53
C GLY A 109 -14.94 -9.82 15.34
N LEU A 110 -14.03 -8.85 15.41
CA LEU A 110 -13.13 -8.48 14.32
C LEU A 110 -11.66 -8.64 14.72
N ASP A 111 -10.84 -9.06 13.77
CA ASP A 111 -9.38 -8.91 13.79
C ASP A 111 -8.99 -7.69 12.94
N LYS A 112 -8.29 -6.73 13.54
CA LYS A 112 -8.01 -5.41 12.96
C LYS A 112 -6.51 -5.23 12.86
N GLN A 113 -6.01 -5.13 11.63
CA GLN A 113 -4.57 -4.98 11.38
C GLN A 113 -4.33 -3.93 10.30
N MET A 114 -3.55 -2.91 10.67
CA MET A 114 -3.25 -1.78 9.79
C MET A 114 -2.62 -2.24 8.47
N VAL A 115 -3.05 -1.63 7.37
CA VAL A 115 -2.37 -1.75 6.07
C VAL A 115 -1.51 -0.51 5.83
N SER A 116 -0.25 -0.73 5.44
CA SER A 116 0.71 0.35 5.16
C SER A 116 1.23 0.24 3.74
N ILE A 117 0.99 1.27 2.92
CA ILE A 117 1.48 1.37 1.55
C ILE A 117 2.49 2.51 1.51
N ALA A 118 3.75 2.21 1.17
CA ALA A 118 4.79 3.22 1.03
C ALA A 118 4.60 4.07 -0.24
N SER A 119 5.40 5.13 -0.38
CA SER A 119 5.36 6.02 -1.55
C SER A 119 5.84 5.33 -2.84
N ASP A 120 5.49 5.91 -4.00
CA ASP A 120 5.88 5.43 -5.35
C ASP A 120 5.37 3.99 -5.66
N VAL A 121 4.26 3.59 -5.07
CA VAL A 121 3.65 2.29 -5.35
C VAL A 121 2.66 2.41 -6.52
N TRP A 122 2.66 1.42 -7.40
CA TRP A 122 1.63 1.28 -8.42
C TRP A 122 0.82 0.00 -8.20
N MET A 123 -0.49 0.13 -8.07
CA MET A 123 -1.44 -0.98 -8.04
C MET A 123 -2.24 -1.00 -9.33
N GLY A 124 -2.22 -2.13 -10.04
CA GLY A 124 -3.08 -2.38 -11.19
C GLY A 124 -4.56 -2.44 -10.81
N CYS A 125 -5.42 -2.52 -11.82
CA CYS A 125 -6.86 -2.63 -11.61
C CYS A 125 -7.21 -3.91 -10.82
N ASN A 126 -8.29 -3.89 -10.04
CA ASN A 126 -8.80 -5.07 -9.34
C ASN A 126 -7.83 -5.73 -8.35
N VAL A 127 -6.86 -4.98 -7.82
CA VAL A 127 -5.98 -5.46 -6.74
C VAL A 127 -6.74 -5.48 -5.42
N THR A 128 -6.54 -6.52 -4.61
CA THR A 128 -7.00 -6.59 -3.22
C THR A 128 -5.81 -6.70 -2.27
N ILE A 129 -5.71 -5.79 -1.30
CA ILE A 129 -4.73 -5.81 -0.21
C ILE A 129 -5.43 -6.18 1.09
N LEU A 130 -4.95 -7.22 1.79
CA LEU A 130 -5.54 -7.70 3.04
C LEU A 130 -4.87 -7.10 4.29
N ALA A 131 -5.54 -7.30 5.42
CA ALA A 131 -5.16 -6.74 6.72
C ALA A 131 -3.72 -7.14 7.11
N GLY A 132 -3.00 -6.20 7.74
CA GLY A 132 -1.63 -6.42 8.21
C GLY A 132 -0.54 -6.34 7.13
N VAL A 133 -0.91 -6.16 5.85
CA VAL A 133 0.08 -6.07 4.76
C VAL A 133 0.81 -4.73 4.79
N THR A 134 2.14 -4.80 4.66
CA THR A 134 2.99 -3.65 4.32
C THR A 134 3.48 -3.77 2.88
N VAL A 135 3.28 -2.74 2.06
CA VAL A 135 3.80 -2.65 0.69
C VAL A 135 4.96 -1.68 0.65
N GLY A 136 6.15 -2.18 0.33
CA GLY A 136 7.39 -1.42 0.28
C GLY A 136 7.42 -0.38 -0.84
N ARG A 137 8.28 0.63 -0.67
CA ARG A 137 8.45 1.74 -1.60
C ARG A 137 8.73 1.23 -3.01
N GLY A 138 8.12 1.86 -4.01
CA GLY A 138 8.41 1.52 -5.40
C GLY A 138 7.84 0.17 -5.85
N ALA A 139 7.05 -0.53 -5.03
CA ALA A 139 6.49 -1.82 -5.42
C ALA A 139 5.43 -1.68 -6.54
N VAL A 140 5.28 -2.72 -7.36
CA VAL A 140 4.25 -2.81 -8.39
C VAL A 140 3.39 -4.04 -8.11
N ILE A 141 2.08 -3.83 -7.98
CA ILE A 141 1.11 -4.89 -7.76
C ILE A 141 0.34 -5.10 -9.06
N ALA A 142 0.56 -6.24 -9.71
CA ALA A 142 -0.08 -6.56 -10.98
C ALA A 142 -1.60 -6.61 -10.85
N ALA A 143 -2.31 -6.28 -11.92
CA ALA A 143 -3.77 -6.28 -11.95
C ALA A 143 -4.36 -7.64 -11.51
N GLY A 144 -5.46 -7.59 -10.77
CA GLY A 144 -6.17 -8.77 -10.27
C GLY A 144 -5.47 -9.53 -9.13
N ALA A 145 -4.35 -9.02 -8.59
CA ALA A 145 -3.63 -9.70 -7.53
C ALA A 145 -4.33 -9.60 -6.16
N VAL A 146 -4.24 -10.66 -5.36
CA VAL A 146 -4.66 -10.66 -3.95
C VAL A 146 -3.43 -10.76 -3.06
N VAL A 147 -3.10 -9.66 -2.41
CA VAL A 147 -1.89 -9.52 -1.58
C VAL A 147 -2.24 -9.90 -0.15
N THR A 148 -1.72 -11.03 0.29
CA THR A 148 -1.95 -11.60 1.63
C THR A 148 -0.72 -11.54 2.53
N LYS A 149 0.42 -11.09 2.01
CA LYS A 149 1.70 -10.96 2.72
C LYS A 149 2.41 -9.67 2.30
N SER A 150 3.22 -9.12 3.20
CA SER A 150 3.99 -7.90 2.94
C SER A 150 4.87 -8.03 1.68
N VAL A 151 4.93 -6.93 0.92
CA VAL A 151 5.61 -6.84 -0.37
C VAL A 151 6.92 -6.06 -0.19
N PRO A 152 8.09 -6.62 -0.55
CA PRO A 152 9.36 -5.90 -0.45
C PRO A 152 9.40 -4.65 -1.32
N GLU A 153 10.31 -3.73 -0.99
CA GLU A 153 10.57 -2.56 -1.82
C GLU A 153 10.98 -2.95 -3.24
N PHE A 154 10.53 -2.18 -4.22
CA PHE A 154 10.79 -2.37 -5.65
C PHE A 154 10.35 -3.74 -6.22
N ALA A 155 9.68 -4.59 -5.45
CA ALA A 155 9.17 -5.86 -5.93
C ALA A 155 7.99 -5.64 -6.89
N VAL A 156 7.92 -6.49 -7.90
CA VAL A 156 6.75 -6.65 -8.77
C VAL A 156 6.07 -7.95 -8.36
N VAL A 157 4.85 -7.88 -7.85
CA VAL A 157 4.09 -9.06 -7.40
C VAL A 157 2.82 -9.25 -8.23
N GLY A 158 2.33 -10.47 -8.33
CA GLY A 158 1.04 -10.76 -8.96
C GLY A 158 0.51 -12.15 -8.63
N GLY A 159 -0.75 -12.39 -8.96
CA GLY A 159 -1.45 -13.67 -8.72
C GLY A 159 -2.32 -13.69 -7.45
N ILE A 160 -2.93 -14.85 -7.19
CA ILE A 160 -3.82 -15.11 -6.07
C ILE A 160 -3.40 -16.45 -5.42
N PRO A 161 -2.73 -16.43 -4.24
CA PRO A 161 -2.17 -15.26 -3.58
C PRO A 161 -1.00 -14.66 -4.38
N ALA A 162 -0.75 -13.36 -4.20
CA ALA A 162 0.30 -12.64 -4.89
C ALA A 162 1.70 -13.19 -4.53
N LYS A 163 2.54 -13.38 -5.55
CA LYS A 163 3.94 -13.80 -5.40
C LYS A 163 4.85 -12.82 -6.14
N VAL A 164 6.09 -12.71 -5.69
CA VAL A 164 7.12 -11.93 -6.39
C VAL A 164 7.37 -12.55 -7.77
N ILE A 165 7.22 -11.73 -8.81
CA ILE A 165 7.49 -12.06 -10.21
C ILE A 165 8.92 -11.64 -10.57
N LYS A 166 9.28 -10.40 -10.19
CA LYS A 166 10.61 -9.80 -10.41
C LYS A 166 10.80 -8.62 -9.47
N TYR A 167 11.97 -8.00 -9.53
CA TYR A 167 12.21 -6.69 -8.92
C TYR A 167 12.44 -5.64 -10.01
N ARG A 168 12.01 -4.40 -9.78
CA ARG A 168 12.27 -3.24 -10.66
C ARG A 168 13.76 -2.87 -10.70
N LYS A 169 14.48 -3.14 -9.60
CA LYS A 169 15.94 -3.06 -9.51
C LYS A 169 16.50 -4.48 -9.35
N GLN A 170 17.64 -4.78 -9.95
CA GLN A 170 18.34 -6.00 -9.56
C GLN A 170 18.80 -5.86 -8.10
N PRO A 171 18.72 -6.92 -7.28
CA PRO A 171 19.35 -6.91 -5.96
C PRO A 171 20.80 -6.51 -6.15
N GLN A 172 21.25 -5.45 -5.47
CA GLN A 172 22.68 -5.17 -5.43
C GLN A 172 23.33 -6.36 -4.72
N VAL A 173 24.05 -7.18 -5.48
CA VAL A 173 24.93 -8.18 -4.90
C VAL A 173 25.99 -7.40 -4.14
N GLN A 174 25.97 -7.47 -2.80
CA GLN A 174 27.10 -7.03 -2.01
C GLN A 174 28.25 -7.99 -2.33
N ILE A 175 29.11 -7.59 -3.27
CA ILE A 175 30.40 -8.26 -3.44
C ILE A 175 31.17 -7.94 -2.17
N THR A 176 31.33 -8.94 -1.31
CA THR A 176 32.22 -8.79 -0.17
C THR A 176 33.65 -8.86 -0.69
N THR A 177 34.56 -8.08 -0.12
CA THR A 177 35.97 -8.00 -0.55
C THR A 177 36.70 -9.35 -0.54
N THR A 178 36.12 -10.38 0.08
CA THR A 178 36.64 -11.75 0.11
C THR A 178 36.53 -12.49 -1.23
N ASP A 179 35.67 -12.05 -2.14
CA ASP A 179 35.47 -12.72 -3.44
C ASP A 179 36.55 -12.37 -4.49
N VAL A 180 37.29 -11.27 -4.29
CA VAL A 180 38.29 -10.79 -5.28
C VAL A 180 39.57 -11.62 -5.23
N ASP A 181 39.98 -12.09 -4.04
CA ASP A 181 41.21 -12.87 -3.84
C ASP A 181 41.10 -14.32 -4.37
N GLN A 182 39.88 -14.83 -4.57
CA GLN A 182 39.65 -16.18 -5.11
C GLN A 182 39.60 -16.23 -6.64
N LEU A 183 39.53 -15.07 -7.31
CA LEU A 183 39.45 -14.94 -8.77
C LEU A 183 40.79 -14.64 -9.44
N MET A 184 41.84 -14.33 -8.67
CA MET A 184 43.20 -14.16 -9.19
C MET A 184 43.85 -15.53 -9.41
N PRO A 185 44.25 -15.90 -10.64
CA PRO A 185 44.99 -17.14 -10.87
C PRO A 185 46.29 -17.11 -10.06
N LYS A 186 46.49 -18.10 -9.18
CA LYS A 186 47.76 -18.29 -8.48
C LYS A 186 48.85 -18.46 -9.53
N THR A 187 49.68 -17.43 -9.71
CA THR A 187 50.85 -17.51 -10.58
C THR A 187 51.77 -18.59 -10.03
N SER A 188 51.92 -19.68 -10.77
CA SER A 188 52.87 -20.74 -10.45
C SER A 188 54.27 -20.15 -10.48
N LYS A 189 54.96 -20.13 -9.34
CA LYS A 189 56.39 -19.82 -9.31
C LYS A 189 57.13 -20.85 -10.17
N ALA A 190 57.73 -20.39 -11.25
CA ALA A 190 58.69 -21.17 -12.02
C ALA A 190 59.90 -21.46 -11.13
N ASN A 191 60.25 -22.73 -10.98
CA ASN A 191 61.52 -23.15 -10.38
C ASN A 191 62.65 -22.66 -11.28
N ALA A 192 63.46 -21.72 -10.80
CA ALA A 192 64.78 -21.43 -11.34
C ALA A 192 65.78 -22.31 -10.60
N SER A 193 66.23 -23.36 -11.27
CA SER A 193 67.42 -24.14 -10.90
C SER A 193 68.64 -23.54 -11.58
N SER A 194 69.56 -22.98 -10.79
CA SER A 194 71.01 -22.91 -11.03
C SER A 194 71.70 -22.51 -9.75
#